data_AF-A0A0B6X555-F1
#
_entry.id   AF-A0A0B6X555-F1
#
_cell.length_a   1.000
_cell.length_b   1.000
_cell.length_c   1.000
_cell.angle_alpha   90.00
_cell.angle_beta   90.00
_cell.angle_gamma   90.00
#
_symmetry.space_group_name_H-M   'P 1'
#
loop_
_entity.id
_entity.type
_entity.pdbx_description
1 polymer ?
#
loop_
_entity_poly.entity_id
_entity_poly.type
_entity_poly.pdbx_seq_one_letter_code
_entity_poly.pdbx_strand_id
1 'polypeptide(L)' 'MLPLKQLHQKYPSASSWSFGDLPELADELARKEGEGDLSLSYWRKEHQNFFEREGTYFENMELVFEEFELIETE' A
#
# COMPACT_ATOMS: atom_id res chain seq x y z
N MET A 1 6.06 -0.91 -13.42
CA MET A 1 4.77 -1.00 -12.71
C MET A 1 3.70 -1.48 -13.67
N LEU A 2 2.84 -2.43 -13.28
CA LEU A 2 1.73 -2.87 -14.14
C LEU A 2 0.60 -1.83 -14.09
N PRO A 3 -0.11 -1.56 -15.19
CA PRO A 3 -1.34 -0.76 -15.16
C PRO A 3 -2.36 -1.36 -14.18
N LEU A 4 -3.15 -0.52 -13.51
CA LEU A 4 -4.17 -0.95 -12.53
C LEU A 4 -5.07 -2.09 -13.03
N LYS A 5 -5.54 -1.99 -14.28
CA LYS A 5 -6.36 -3.04 -14.92
C LYS A 5 -5.67 -4.41 -14.96
N GLN A 6 -4.35 -4.44 -15.10
CA GLN A 6 -3.57 -5.68 -15.09
C GLN A 6 -3.30 -6.18 -13.67
N LEU A 7 -3.19 -5.27 -12.68
CA LEU A 7 -3.06 -5.64 -11.27
C LEU A 7 -4.32 -6.33 -10.77
N HIS A 8 -5.51 -5.80 -11.05
CA HIS A 8 -6.79 -6.45 -10.69
C HIS A 8 -6.96 -7.82 -11.35
N GLN A 9 -6.42 -8.02 -12.55
CA GLN A 9 -6.44 -9.34 -13.20
C GLN A 9 -5.48 -10.32 -12.53
N LYS A 10 -4.31 -9.85 -12.11
CA LYS A 10 -3.29 -10.68 -11.45
C LYS A 10 -3.66 -11.02 -10.01
N TYR A 11 -4.31 -10.09 -9.31
CA TYR A 11 -4.69 -10.19 -7.90
C TYR A 11 -6.19 -9.91 -7.72
N PRO A 12 -7.07 -10.78 -8.22
CA PRO A 12 -8.52 -10.54 -8.22
C PRO A 12 -9.14 -10.50 -6.82
N SER A 13 -8.41 -11.00 -5.81
CA SER A 13 -8.85 -11.05 -4.42
C SER A 13 -8.16 -10.01 -3.53
N ALA A 14 -7.20 -9.26 -4.07
CA ALA A 14 -6.51 -8.24 -3.29
C ALA A 14 -7.37 -6.99 -3.15
N SER A 15 -7.32 -6.39 -1.98
CA SER A 15 -7.94 -5.08 -1.74
C SER A 15 -7.16 -4.00 -2.49
N SER A 16 -7.88 -3.09 -3.14
CA SER A 16 -7.28 -1.95 -3.86
C SER A 16 -7.99 -0.64 -3.53
N TRP A 17 -7.24 0.33 -3.00
CA TRP A 17 -7.77 1.64 -2.56
C TRP A 17 -6.73 2.75 -2.74
N SER A 18 -7.17 4.00 -2.82
CA SER A 18 -6.27 5.15 -2.84
C SER A 18 -5.79 5.52 -1.44
N PHE A 19 -4.73 6.34 -1.37
CA PHE A 19 -4.25 6.90 -0.11
C PHE A 19 -5.36 7.68 0.62
N GLY A 20 -5.98 7.05 1.63
CA GLY A 20 -6.87 7.75 2.55
C GLY A 20 -8.35 7.81 2.18
N ASP A 21 -8.85 6.91 1.35
CA ASP A 21 -10.30 6.79 1.11
C ASP A 21 -11.08 6.58 2.42
N LEU A 22 -10.54 5.75 3.33
CA LEU A 22 -11.04 5.55 4.69
C LEU A 22 -9.88 5.70 5.69
N PRO A 23 -9.81 6.80 6.46
CA PRO A 23 -8.71 7.05 7.38
C PRO A 23 -8.46 5.93 8.40
N GLU A 24 -9.53 5.34 8.95
CA GLU A 24 -9.43 4.24 9.92
C GLU A 24 -8.81 2.99 9.32
N LEU A 25 -9.19 2.65 8.09
CA LEU A 25 -8.63 1.51 7.36
C LEU A 25 -7.16 1.76 6.98
N ALA A 26 -6.84 2.97 6.53
CA ALA A 26 -5.46 3.33 6.21
C ALA A 26 -4.55 3.27 7.45
N ASP A 27 -5.07 3.66 8.62
CA ASP A 27 -4.36 3.54 9.89
C ASP A 27 -4.16 2.08 10.32
N GLU A 28 -5.15 1.21 10.11
CA GLU A 28 -4.99 -0.24 10.33
C GLU A 28 -3.91 -0.84 9.42
N LEU A 29 -3.92 -0.51 8.13
CA LEU A 29 -2.94 -0.98 7.16
C LEU A 29 -1.52 -0.51 7.50
N ALA A 30 -1.36 0.76 7.87
CA ALA A 30 -0.07 1.32 8.31
C ALA A 30 0.50 0.55 9.52
N ARG A 31 -0.36 0.16 10.47
CA ARG A 31 0.04 -0.67 11.62
C ARG A 31 0.40 -2.09 11.20
N LYS A 32 -0.31 -2.68 10.24
CA LYS A 32 -0.05 -4.04 9.74
C LYS A 32 1.28 -4.13 8.99
N GLU A 33 1.63 -3.15 8.18
CA GLU A 33 2.93 -3.09 7.50
C GLU A 33 4.10 -2.92 8.48
N GLY A 34 3.84 -2.33 9.65
CA GLY A 34 4.77 -2.37 10.78
C GLY A 34 5.97 -1.41 10.68
N GLU A 35 5.92 -0.44 9.77
CA GLU A 35 7.02 0.50 9.55
C GLU A 35 7.01 1.69 10.53
N GLY A 36 8.20 2.22 10.82
CA GLY A 36 8.38 3.46 11.56
C GLY A 36 7.74 3.48 12.95
N ASP A 37 6.95 4.51 13.23
CA ASP A 37 6.21 4.70 14.48
C ASP A 37 4.78 4.15 14.44
N LEU A 38 4.46 3.33 13.43
CA LEU A 38 3.14 2.77 13.14
C LEU A 38 2.05 3.82 12.86
N SER A 39 2.44 5.07 12.60
CA SER A 39 1.48 6.14 12.30
C SER A 39 1.12 6.19 10.82
N LEU A 40 -0.15 6.46 10.54
CA LEU A 40 -0.63 6.77 9.19
C LEU A 40 0.15 7.93 8.54
N SER A 41 0.60 8.91 9.33
CA SER A 41 1.42 10.02 8.85
C SER A 41 2.80 9.57 8.34
N TYR A 42 3.49 8.71 9.09
CA TYR A 42 4.78 8.16 8.68
C TYR A 42 4.61 7.32 7.42
N TRP A 43 3.65 6.40 7.45
CA TRP A 43 3.36 5.50 6.34
C TRP A 43 3.07 6.25 5.04
N ARG A 44 2.18 7.26 5.07
CA ARG A 44 1.87 8.09 3.89
C ARG A 44 3.09 8.81 3.33
N LYS A 45 3.89 9.39 4.22
CA LYS A 45 5.09 10.14 3.82
C LYS A 45 6.10 9.23 3.12
N GLU A 46 6.41 8.09 3.71
CA GLU A 46 7.42 7.20 3.13
C GLU A 46 6.95 6.52 1.84
N HIS A 47 5.66 6.18 1.75
CA HIS A 47 5.09 5.68 0.51
C HIS A 47 5.09 6.75 -0.60
N GLN A 48 4.74 8.00 -0.29
CA GLN A 48 4.86 9.10 -1.25
C GLN A 48 6.32 9.26 -1.71
N ASN A 49 7.28 9.32 -0.79
CA ASN A 49 8.71 9.41 -1.11
C ASN A 49 9.17 8.26 -2.03
N PHE A 50 8.68 7.04 -1.77
CA PHE A 50 8.97 5.87 -2.59
C PHE A 50 8.45 6.06 -4.02
N PHE A 51 7.16 6.34 -4.20
CA PHE A 51 6.57 6.45 -5.54
C PHE A 51 7.05 7.70 -6.30
N GLU A 52 7.39 8.78 -5.60
CA GLU A 52 8.01 9.97 -6.23
C GLU A 52 9.38 9.63 -6.80
N ARG A 53 10.20 8.87 -6.06
CA ARG A 53 11.50 8.41 -6.52
C ARG A 53 11.39 7.44 -7.71
N GLU A 54 10.37 6.59 -7.71
CA GLU A 54 10.08 5.69 -8.85
C GLU A 54 9.46 6.43 -10.05
N GLY A 55 9.07 7.70 -9.89
CA GLY A 55 8.43 8.50 -10.95
C GLY A 55 6.99 8.07 -11.25
N THR A 56 6.32 7.40 -10.32
CA THR A 56 4.98 6.83 -10.48
C THR A 56 3.95 7.36 -9.48
N TYR A 57 4.32 8.37 -8.68
CA TYR A 57 3.40 8.98 -7.72
C TYR A 57 2.29 9.81 -8.41
N PHE A 58 1.07 9.58 -7.94
CA PHE A 58 -0.08 10.44 -8.21
C PHE A 58 -0.92 10.54 -6.94
N GLU A 59 -1.45 11.73 -6.63
CA GLU A 59 -2.18 11.99 -5.38
C GLU A 59 -3.35 11.01 -5.14
N ASN A 60 -3.99 10.56 -6.22
CA ASN A 60 -5.12 9.64 -6.22
C ASN A 60 -4.79 8.28 -6.85
N MET A 61 -3.54 7.83 -6.77
CA MET A 61 -3.19 6.49 -7.24
C MET A 61 -3.84 5.41 -6.37
N GLU A 62 -4.38 4.37 -7.01
CA GLU A 62 -4.80 3.16 -6.31
C GLU A 62 -3.56 2.33 -5.94
N LEU A 63 -3.56 1.81 -4.72
CA LEU A 63 -2.59 0.87 -4.20
C LEU A 63 -3.23 -0.51 -4.10
N VAL A 64 -2.42 -1.54 -4.25
CA VAL A 64 -2.82 -2.92 -3.95
C VAL A 64 -2.17 -3.30 -2.63
N PHE A 65 -2.98 -3.77 -1.68
CA PHE A 65 -2.51 -4.24 -0.39
C PHE A 65 -2.52 -5.77 -0.36
N GLU A 66 -1.39 -6.35 0.07
CA GLU A 66 -1.23 -7.80 0.22
C GLU A 66 -0.92 -8.11 1.69
N GLU A 67 -1.74 -8.97 2.30
CA GLU A 67 -1.46 -9.58 3.61
C GLU A 67 -0.96 -10.99 3.38
N PHE A 68 0.13 -11.36 4.05
CA PHE A 68 0.76 -12.67 3.91
C PHE A 68 1.28 -13.18 5.25
N GLU A 69 1.45 -14.50 5.34
CA GLU A 69 1.99 -15.18 6.52
C GLU A 69 3.32 -15.85 6.17
N LEU A 70 4.28 -15.74 7.09
CA LEU A 70 5.55 -16.44 6.98
C LEU A 70 5.35 -17.93 7.30
N ILE A 71 5.60 -18.79 6.31
CA ILE A 71 5.41 -20.24 6.46
C ILE A 71 6.68 -20.99 6.86
N GLU A 72 7.87 -20.48 6.51
CA GLU A 72 9.16 -21.08 6.85
C GLU A 72 10.29 -20.03 6.90
N THR A 73 11.33 -20.32 7.69
CA THR A 73 12.61 -19.59 7.73
C THR A 73 13.75 -20.59 7.67
N GLU A 74 14.84 -20.25 6.98
CA GLU A 74 16.06 -21.08 6.94
C GLU A 74 16.76 -21.23 8.29
#